data_AF-A0A970DRP3-F1
#
_entry.id   AF-A0A970DRP3-F1
#
_cell.length_a   1.000
_cell.length_b   1.000
_cell.length_c   1.000
_cell.angle_alpha   90.00
_cell.angle_beta   90.00
_cell.angle_gamma   90.00
#
_symmetry.space_group_name_H-M   'P 1'
#
loop_
_entity.id
_entity.type
_entity.pdbx_description
1 polymer ?
#
loop_
_entity_poly.entity_id
_entity_poly.type
_entity_poly.pdbx_seq_one_letter_code
_entity_poly.pdbx_strand_id
1 'polypeptide(L)'
;MDNTSLQISYISQLMTSGLSNSKANSQVEAEKQLAIIAFQKIYEMMVEGSSTSSNCLMSTLLLSQISEENDINLGSSLDLISSLNMNSRTYLENNYKVNNLYKSYVNDSSLGALSAKYESNGRAGVIANNPGDYGGKSYGAWQFSSKTGSLDSFINSLKDSKYEYYNILVQAKAKDGNTFGSNFDNAWQSIAKIDNEGFLVLQYNYVKNSFYDRAAEKLKQSYNFDINSRSNALKNVLWSTAVQHGVNGAVNLFSKANLNASDKDIINEIYNERQKVNIYFRSSSADVRKSVYNRFSREREDALNMLQNERIV
;
A
#
# COMPACT_ATOMS: atom_id res chain seq x y z
N MET A 1 36.53 22.37 15.37
CA MET A 1 36.38 20.97 14.95
C MET A 1 34.91 20.68 14.95
N ASP A 2 34.38 20.18 13.83
CA ASP A 2 32.95 19.88 13.70
C ASP A 2 32.55 18.74 14.67
N ASN A 3 31.34 18.81 15.23
CA ASN A 3 30.84 17.83 16.21
C ASN A 3 30.84 16.41 15.62
N THR A 4 30.65 16.32 14.31
CA THR A 4 30.78 15.12 13.48
C THR A 4 32.18 14.51 13.53
N SER A 5 33.24 15.33 13.42
CA SER A 5 34.63 14.84 13.44
C SER A 5 35.04 14.31 14.82
N LEU A 6 34.51 14.90 15.90
CA LEU A 6 34.74 14.44 17.28
C LEU A 6 34.05 13.11 17.55
N GLN A 7 32.82 12.91 17.08
CA GLN A 7 32.11 11.64 17.23
C GLN A 7 32.75 10.51 16.40
N ILE A 8 33.20 10.80 15.18
CA ILE A 8 33.94 9.84 14.35
C ILE A 8 35.24 9.43 15.03
N SER A 9 36.00 10.39 15.56
CA SER A 9 37.27 10.10 16.25
C SER A 9 37.05 9.26 17.51
N TYR A 10 36.01 9.54 18.31
CA TYR A 10 35.67 8.79 19.51
C TYR A 10 35.25 7.33 19.21
N ILE A 11 34.44 7.13 18.17
CA ILE A 11 34.00 5.79 17.74
C ILE A 11 35.18 5.01 17.15
N SER A 12 36.03 5.63 16.33
CA SER A 12 37.27 4.99 15.86
C SER A 12 38.18 4.60 17.02
N GLN A 13 38.31 5.46 18.06
CA GLN A 13 39.13 5.15 19.23
C GLN A 13 38.56 3.98 20.05
N LEU A 14 37.24 3.90 20.24
CA LEU A 14 36.56 2.78 20.90
C LEU A 14 36.78 1.45 20.15
N MET A 15 36.81 1.50 18.82
CA MET A 15 37.04 0.33 17.96
C MET A 15 38.52 -0.12 18.03
N THR A 16 39.48 0.82 17.95
CA THR A 16 40.91 0.50 17.99
C THR A 16 41.37 0.04 19.38
N SER A 17 40.82 0.60 20.46
CA SER A 17 41.19 0.23 21.84
C SER A 17 40.58 -1.09 22.31
N GLY A 18 39.46 -1.53 21.72
CA GLY A 18 38.86 -2.84 21.99
C GLY A 18 39.56 -4.01 21.30
N LEU A 19 40.26 -3.77 20.18
CA LEU A 19 40.97 -4.79 19.39
C LEU A 19 42.29 -5.27 20.04
N SER A 20 42.88 -4.49 20.96
CA SER A 20 44.20 -4.81 21.55
C SER A 20 44.13 -5.70 22.79
N ASN A 21 42.94 -5.99 23.32
CA ASN A 21 42.75 -6.70 24.59
C ASN A 21 41.72 -7.84 24.48
N SER A 22 42.05 -8.95 23.82
CA SER A 22 41.70 -10.31 24.33
C SER A 22 42.11 -11.42 23.36
N LYS A 23 42.58 -12.54 23.93
CA LYS A 23 43.10 -13.71 23.23
C LYS A 23 42.00 -14.48 22.46
N ALA A 24 42.11 -14.47 21.13
CA ALA A 24 41.86 -15.53 20.12
C ALA A 24 40.59 -16.41 20.12
N ASN A 25 39.64 -16.31 21.06
CA ASN A 25 38.29 -16.91 20.91
C ASN A 25 37.15 -15.95 21.32
N SER A 26 37.51 -14.80 21.91
CA SER A 26 36.60 -13.72 22.29
C SER A 26 36.54 -12.58 21.25
N GLN A 27 37.49 -12.55 20.29
CA GLN A 27 37.64 -11.43 19.37
C GLN A 27 36.50 -11.38 18.33
N VAL A 28 36.11 -12.53 17.75
CA VAL A 28 34.99 -12.62 16.81
C VAL A 28 33.65 -12.32 17.48
N GLU A 29 33.47 -12.73 18.73
CA GLU A 29 32.24 -12.45 19.47
C GLU A 29 32.20 -10.99 19.94
N ALA A 30 33.35 -10.41 20.30
CA ALA A 30 33.47 -8.97 20.55
C ALA A 30 33.19 -8.15 19.28
N GLU A 31 33.70 -8.56 18.11
CA GLU A 31 33.43 -7.95 16.81
C GLU A 31 31.94 -8.00 16.44
N LYS A 32 31.26 -9.13 16.70
CA LYS A 32 29.81 -9.25 16.52
C LYS A 32 29.02 -8.33 17.44
N GLN A 33 29.37 -8.29 18.73
CA GLN A 33 28.70 -7.41 19.69
C GLN A 33 28.94 -5.94 19.38
N LEU A 34 30.14 -5.57 18.95
CA LEU A 34 30.48 -4.22 18.47
C LEU A 34 29.70 -3.86 17.20
N ALA A 35 29.55 -4.78 16.24
CA ALA A 35 28.74 -4.57 15.04
C ALA A 35 27.25 -4.36 15.38
N ILE A 36 26.71 -5.11 16.35
CA ILE A 36 25.33 -4.97 16.82
C ILE A 36 25.12 -3.61 17.50
N ILE A 37 26.03 -3.19 18.40
CA ILE A 37 25.94 -1.91 19.10
C ILE A 37 26.08 -0.74 18.11
N ALA A 38 26.97 -0.85 17.12
CA ALA A 38 27.14 0.15 16.08
C ALA A 38 25.89 0.29 15.20
N PHE A 39 25.28 -0.84 14.81
CA PHE A 39 24.02 -0.85 14.05
C PHE A 39 22.87 -0.22 14.85
N GLN A 40 22.77 -0.52 16.14
CA GLN A 40 21.76 0.07 17.04
C GLN A 40 21.94 1.58 17.19
N LYS A 41 23.17 2.07 17.35
CA LYS A 41 23.44 3.51 17.44
C LYS A 41 23.17 4.26 16.14
N ILE A 42 23.46 3.64 15.00
CA ILE A 42 23.13 4.19 13.68
C ILE A 42 21.60 4.25 13.47
N TYR A 43 20.87 3.23 13.94
CA TYR A 43 19.40 3.23 13.93
C TYR A 43 18.82 4.35 14.81
N GLU A 44 19.33 4.56 16.03
CA GLU A 44 18.93 5.67 16.90
C GLU A 44 19.19 7.04 16.25
N MET A 45 20.36 7.24 15.63
CA MET A 45 20.72 8.49 14.94
C MET A 45 19.89 8.74 13.67
N MET A 46 19.46 7.67 12.97
CA MET A 46 18.53 7.77 11.84
C MET A 46 17.11 8.16 12.29
N VAL A 47 16.67 7.68 13.45
CA VAL A 47 15.38 8.04 14.06
C VAL A 47 15.39 9.49 14.58
N GLU A 48 16.53 9.99 15.05
CA GLU A 48 16.68 11.36 15.58
C GLU A 48 16.92 12.46 14.52
N GLY A 49 17.02 12.09 13.23
CA GLY A 49 16.87 13.04 12.12
C GLY A 49 18.13 13.74 11.57
N SER A 50 19.36 13.36 11.97
CA SER A 50 20.56 13.87 11.30
C SER A 50 21.01 12.91 10.18
N SER A 51 20.45 13.10 8.98
CA SER A 51 20.66 12.19 7.85
C SER A 51 22.08 12.23 7.29
N THR A 52 22.78 13.37 7.35
CA THR A 52 24.10 13.55 6.71
C THR A 52 25.24 12.84 7.46
N SER A 53 25.23 12.89 8.79
CA SER A 53 26.22 12.27 9.69
C SER A 53 26.07 10.75 9.78
N SER A 54 24.82 10.26 9.78
CA SER A 54 24.49 8.82 9.81
C SER A 54 24.93 8.09 8.53
N ASN A 55 24.91 8.79 7.38
CA ASN A 55 25.34 8.26 6.08
C ASN A 55 26.86 8.00 6.00
N CYS A 56 27.67 8.84 6.63
CA CYS A 56 29.13 8.69 6.64
C CYS A 56 29.55 7.49 7.53
N LEU A 57 28.94 7.35 8.70
CA LEU A 57 29.27 6.30 9.67
C LEU A 57 28.96 4.88 9.17
N MET A 58 27.82 4.68 8.49
CA MET A 58 27.48 3.37 7.90
C MET A 58 28.47 2.97 6.80
N SER A 59 28.94 3.93 6.00
CA SER A 59 29.95 3.68 4.95
C SER A 59 31.31 3.32 5.55
N THR A 60 31.72 3.97 6.63
CA THR A 60 32.98 3.68 7.35
C THR A 60 32.93 2.31 8.04
N LEU A 61 31.78 1.94 8.60
CA LEU A 61 31.57 0.62 9.23
C LEU A 61 31.58 -0.53 8.22
N LEU A 62 30.90 -0.39 7.07
CA LEU A 62 30.96 -1.41 6.03
C LEU A 62 32.37 -1.58 5.47
N LEU A 63 33.09 -0.47 5.24
CA LEU A 63 34.50 -0.51 4.82
C LEU A 63 35.40 -1.18 5.86
N SER A 64 35.09 -1.05 7.16
CA SER A 64 35.85 -1.70 8.23
C SER A 64 35.58 -3.21 8.38
N GLN A 65 34.46 -3.72 7.82
CA GLN A 65 34.10 -5.14 7.86
C GLN A 65 34.49 -5.91 6.59
N ILE A 66 34.93 -5.22 5.53
CA ILE A 66 35.53 -5.86 4.36
C ILE A 66 36.99 -6.17 4.74
N SER A 67 37.23 -7.39 5.20
CA SER A 67 38.56 -7.93 5.47
C SER A 67 39.44 -7.89 4.22
N GLU A 68 40.75 -7.67 4.41
CA GLU A 68 41.83 -7.57 3.41
C GLU A 68 42.01 -8.80 2.46
N GLU A 69 41.08 -9.75 2.43
CA GLU A 69 41.22 -11.01 1.69
C GLU A 69 40.39 -11.13 0.40
N ASN A 70 39.55 -10.15 0.06
CA ASN A 70 38.82 -10.17 -1.22
C ASN A 70 39.06 -8.89 -2.02
N ASP A 71 39.70 -9.02 -3.18
CA ASP A 71 39.93 -8.00 -4.20
C ASP A 71 38.59 -7.49 -4.79
N ILE A 72 37.81 -6.76 -3.99
CA ILE A 72 36.65 -6.02 -4.48
C ILE A 72 37.13 -4.61 -4.80
N ASN A 73 37.25 -4.30 -6.10
CA ASN A 73 37.68 -3.00 -6.60
C ASN A 73 36.87 -1.87 -5.94
N LEU A 74 37.58 -0.81 -5.50
CA LEU A 74 37.00 0.40 -4.88
C LEU A 74 35.80 0.96 -5.66
N GLY A 75 35.80 0.89 -6.99
CA GLY A 75 34.65 1.28 -7.82
C GLY A 75 33.40 0.43 -7.59
N SER A 76 33.56 -0.90 -7.52
CA SER A 76 32.46 -1.84 -7.24
C SER A 76 31.88 -1.66 -5.84
N SER A 77 32.74 -1.33 -4.87
CA SER A 77 32.32 -1.01 -3.50
C SER A 77 31.55 0.32 -3.44
N LEU A 78 32.00 1.35 -4.18
CA LEU A 78 31.29 2.63 -4.26
C LEU A 78 29.93 2.49 -4.97
N ASP A 79 29.82 1.62 -5.98
CA ASP A 79 28.56 1.32 -6.66
C ASP A 79 27.57 0.55 -5.77
N LEU A 80 28.07 -0.44 -5.00
CA LEU A 80 27.29 -1.14 -3.98
C LEU A 80 26.79 -0.18 -2.89
N ILE A 81 27.64 0.73 -2.42
CA ILE A 81 27.27 1.71 -1.39
C ILE A 81 26.28 2.75 -1.93
N SER A 82 26.49 3.22 -3.17
CA SER A 82 25.58 4.16 -3.85
C SER A 82 24.19 3.54 -4.03
N SER A 83 24.13 2.29 -4.49
CA SER A 83 22.87 1.56 -4.67
C SER A 83 22.15 1.29 -3.35
N LEU A 84 22.87 0.91 -2.28
CA LEU A 84 22.30 0.77 -0.94
C LEU A 84 21.76 2.11 -0.38
N ASN A 85 22.47 3.21 -0.59
CA ASN A 85 22.05 4.56 -0.18
C ASN A 85 20.80 5.03 -0.93
N MET A 86 20.73 4.79 -2.25
CA MET A 86 19.53 5.06 -3.05
C MET A 86 18.34 4.23 -2.56
N ASN A 87 18.52 2.92 -2.38
CA ASN A 87 17.45 2.02 -1.92
C ASN A 87 16.92 2.41 -0.53
N SER A 88 17.81 2.81 0.39
CA SER A 88 17.43 3.25 1.74
C SER A 88 16.65 4.57 1.72
N ARG A 89 17.07 5.54 0.91
CA ARG A 89 16.35 6.81 0.72
C ARG A 89 14.98 6.60 0.08
N THR A 90 14.91 5.77 -0.96
CA THR A 90 13.65 5.39 -1.60
C THR A 90 12.74 4.67 -0.61
N TYR A 91 13.27 3.81 0.26
CA TYR A 91 12.50 3.15 1.32
C TYR A 91 11.94 4.15 2.33
N LEU A 92 12.72 5.14 2.78
CA LEU A 92 12.28 6.17 3.73
C LEU A 92 11.24 7.13 3.13
N GLU A 93 11.46 7.62 1.91
CA GLU A 93 10.47 8.47 1.22
C GLU A 93 9.16 7.73 0.95
N ASN A 94 9.26 6.47 0.54
CA ASN A 94 8.08 5.63 0.35
C ASN A 94 7.37 5.39 1.68
N ASN A 95 8.08 5.10 2.78
CA ASN A 95 7.47 4.94 4.10
C ASN A 95 6.80 6.23 4.60
N TYR A 96 7.38 7.40 4.37
CA TYR A 96 6.75 8.66 4.77
C TYR A 96 5.48 8.96 3.94
N LYS A 97 5.53 8.71 2.62
CA LYS A 97 4.36 8.83 1.72
C LYS A 97 3.29 7.80 2.05
N VAL A 98 3.67 6.56 2.31
CA VAL A 98 2.80 5.46 2.73
C VAL A 98 2.13 5.79 4.06
N ASN A 99 2.86 6.28 5.06
CA ASN A 99 2.28 6.69 6.34
C ASN A 99 1.25 7.81 6.17
N ASN A 100 1.51 8.81 5.33
CA ASN A 100 0.53 9.87 5.05
C ASN A 100 -0.69 9.37 4.24
N LEU A 101 -0.48 8.46 3.28
CA LEU A 101 -1.57 7.84 2.52
C LEU A 101 -2.41 6.88 3.38
N TYR A 102 -1.78 6.12 4.27
CA TYR A 102 -2.43 5.28 5.25
C TYR A 102 -3.23 6.15 6.22
N LYS A 103 -2.62 7.16 6.83
CA LYS A 103 -3.29 8.11 7.74
C LYS A 103 -4.44 8.88 7.07
N SER A 104 -4.32 9.15 5.76
CA SER A 104 -5.43 9.64 4.94
C SER A 104 -6.50 8.57 4.80
N TYR A 105 -6.16 7.35 4.38
CA TYR A 105 -7.08 6.21 4.21
C TYR A 105 -7.86 5.83 5.49
N VAL A 106 -7.25 5.94 6.67
CA VAL A 106 -7.90 5.61 7.96
C VAL A 106 -8.74 6.78 8.51
N ASN A 107 -8.83 7.92 7.82
CA ASN A 107 -9.65 9.04 8.26
C ASN A 107 -11.06 8.94 7.66
N ASP A 108 -12.11 9.05 8.47
CA ASP A 108 -13.53 8.86 8.08
C ASP A 108 -14.02 9.81 6.96
N SER A 109 -13.27 10.87 6.64
CA SER A 109 -13.56 11.80 5.55
C SER A 109 -12.79 11.54 4.24
N SER A 110 -11.93 10.51 4.17
CA SER A 110 -11.10 10.25 3.00
C SER A 110 -11.84 9.53 1.89
N LEU A 111 -11.28 9.56 0.68
CA LEU A 111 -11.80 8.81 -0.45
C LEU A 111 -11.77 7.30 -0.15
N GLY A 112 -12.91 6.62 -0.34
CA GLY A 112 -13.07 5.19 -0.07
C GLY A 112 -13.56 4.87 1.35
N ALA A 113 -13.54 5.82 2.29
CA ALA A 113 -13.96 5.59 3.68
C ALA A 113 -15.43 5.14 3.78
N LEU A 114 -16.30 5.66 2.91
CA LEU A 114 -17.73 5.30 2.87
C LEU A 114 -17.94 3.80 2.67
N SER A 115 -17.16 3.18 1.76
CA SER A 115 -17.30 1.76 1.43
C SER A 115 -16.31 0.86 2.19
N ALA A 116 -15.27 1.42 2.81
CA ALA A 116 -14.23 0.69 3.52
C ALA A 116 -14.76 -0.24 4.61
N LYS A 117 -15.80 0.18 5.36
CA LYS A 117 -16.45 -0.68 6.38
C LYS A 117 -17.13 -1.93 5.83
N TYR A 118 -17.34 -1.98 4.51
CA TYR A 118 -17.84 -3.15 3.79
C TYR A 118 -16.71 -3.93 3.11
N GLU A 119 -15.47 -3.44 3.16
CA GLU A 119 -14.29 -3.94 2.45
C GLU A 119 -13.26 -4.47 3.48
N SER A 120 -13.46 -5.71 3.95
CA SER A 120 -12.57 -6.54 4.81
C SER A 120 -11.85 -5.88 6.01
N ASN A 121 -12.27 -4.68 6.43
CA ASN A 121 -11.68 -3.87 7.50
C ASN A 121 -10.18 -3.59 7.28
N GLY A 122 -9.74 -3.34 6.04
CA GLY A 122 -8.37 -2.89 5.75
C GLY A 122 -7.28 -3.95 5.93
N ARG A 123 -7.63 -5.25 5.93
CA ARG A 123 -6.65 -6.33 6.12
C ARG A 123 -6.00 -6.74 4.80
N ALA A 124 -4.87 -6.12 4.47
CA ALA A 124 -4.14 -6.35 3.21
C ALA A 124 -3.69 -7.81 2.98
N GLY A 125 -3.48 -8.59 4.05
CA GLY A 125 -3.01 -9.98 3.98
C GLY A 125 -4.09 -11.06 3.97
N VAL A 126 -5.38 -10.72 4.04
CA VAL A 126 -6.45 -11.74 4.13
C VAL A 126 -6.54 -12.57 2.86
N ILE A 127 -6.71 -13.87 3.03
CA ILE A 127 -7.02 -14.81 1.95
C ILE A 127 -8.30 -15.52 2.35
N ALA A 128 -9.36 -15.32 1.57
CA ALA A 128 -10.58 -16.11 1.69
C ALA A 128 -10.52 -17.26 0.70
N ASN A 129 -10.76 -18.47 1.20
CA ASN A 129 -10.76 -19.68 0.40
C ASN A 129 -12.01 -20.50 0.74
N ASN A 130 -13.12 -20.21 0.08
CA ASN A 130 -14.32 -21.03 0.20
C ASN A 130 -14.33 -22.05 -0.94
N PRO A 131 -14.23 -23.35 -0.64
CA PRO A 131 -14.31 -24.39 -1.66
C PRO A 131 -15.62 -24.28 -2.46
N GLY A 132 -15.51 -24.21 -3.79
CA GLY A 132 -16.66 -24.10 -4.69
C GLY A 132 -16.95 -22.68 -5.21
N ASP A 133 -16.27 -21.65 -4.71
CA ASP A 133 -16.46 -20.29 -5.22
C ASP A 133 -15.99 -20.18 -6.70
N TYR A 134 -16.89 -19.67 -7.55
CA TYR A 134 -16.61 -19.43 -8.97
C TYR A 134 -15.41 -18.51 -9.20
N GLY A 135 -15.15 -17.58 -8.28
CA GLY A 135 -14.00 -16.67 -8.31
C GLY A 135 -12.68 -17.28 -7.83
N GLY A 136 -12.70 -18.49 -7.27
CA GLY A 136 -11.52 -19.06 -6.61
C GLY A 136 -11.22 -18.34 -5.30
N LYS A 137 -9.95 -18.34 -4.90
CA LYS A 137 -9.49 -17.64 -3.70
C LYS A 137 -9.56 -16.13 -3.90
N SER A 138 -9.88 -15.41 -2.83
CA SER A 138 -9.93 -13.94 -2.81
C SER A 138 -8.86 -13.37 -1.88
N TYR A 139 -8.12 -12.37 -2.36
CA TYR A 139 -6.93 -11.84 -1.70
C TYR A 139 -7.04 -10.36 -1.35
N GLY A 140 -6.55 -10.02 -0.16
CA GLY A 140 -6.36 -8.66 0.30
C GLY A 140 -7.62 -7.89 0.66
N ALA A 141 -7.45 -6.59 0.85
CA ALA A 141 -8.47 -5.72 1.40
C ALA A 141 -9.72 -5.62 0.50
N TRP A 142 -9.51 -5.68 -0.82
CA TRP A 142 -10.56 -5.67 -1.84
C TRP A 142 -10.89 -7.06 -2.39
N GLN A 143 -10.39 -8.13 -1.76
CA GLN A 143 -10.74 -9.52 -2.08
C GLN A 143 -10.59 -9.87 -3.57
N PHE A 144 -9.46 -9.47 -4.17
CA PHE A 144 -9.14 -9.73 -5.57
C PHE A 144 -9.19 -11.23 -5.86
N SER A 145 -10.03 -11.62 -6.82
CA SER A 145 -10.29 -13.02 -7.15
C SER A 145 -9.20 -13.60 -8.04
N SER A 146 -8.85 -14.84 -7.73
CA SER A 146 -7.81 -15.62 -8.40
C SER A 146 -8.24 -16.21 -9.75
N LYS A 147 -9.54 -16.28 -10.04
CA LYS A 147 -10.06 -16.79 -11.33
C LYS A 147 -10.60 -15.72 -12.28
N THR A 148 -11.01 -14.56 -11.76
CA THR A 148 -11.62 -13.51 -12.59
C THR A 148 -10.61 -12.50 -13.16
N GLY A 149 -9.31 -12.71 -12.92
CA GLY A 149 -8.22 -11.87 -13.44
C GLY A 149 -7.98 -10.58 -12.66
N SER A 150 -8.80 -10.26 -11.65
CA SER A 150 -8.60 -9.06 -10.82
C SER A 150 -7.31 -9.12 -9.99
N LEU A 151 -6.95 -10.31 -9.48
CA LEU A 151 -5.69 -10.51 -8.76
C LEU A 151 -4.47 -10.33 -9.68
N ASP A 152 -4.51 -10.90 -10.88
CA ASP A 152 -3.46 -10.70 -11.89
C ASP A 152 -3.31 -9.23 -12.28
N SER A 153 -4.43 -8.53 -12.45
CA SER A 153 -4.42 -7.11 -12.77
C SER A 153 -3.78 -6.27 -11.66
N PHE A 154 -4.08 -6.59 -10.39
CA PHE A 154 -3.42 -5.98 -9.25
C PHE A 154 -1.91 -6.27 -9.25
N ILE A 155 -1.50 -7.54 -9.36
CA ILE A 155 -0.08 -7.93 -9.38
C ILE A 155 0.66 -7.18 -10.48
N ASN A 156 0.11 -7.14 -11.69
CA ASN A 156 0.73 -6.45 -12.83
C ASN A 156 0.88 -4.94 -12.59
N SER A 157 -0.03 -4.30 -11.85
CA SER A 157 0.10 -2.88 -11.47
C SER A 157 1.28 -2.60 -10.54
N LEU A 158 1.80 -3.63 -9.85
CA LEU A 158 2.96 -3.51 -8.99
C LEU A 158 4.27 -3.44 -9.78
N LYS A 159 4.27 -3.80 -11.06
CA LYS A 159 5.48 -3.86 -11.89
C LYS A 159 6.25 -2.53 -11.88
N ASP A 160 5.52 -1.42 -12.00
CA ASP A 160 6.11 -0.08 -12.09
C ASP A 160 6.13 0.63 -10.73
N SER A 161 5.25 0.25 -9.80
CA SER A 161 5.06 0.94 -8.51
C SER A 161 5.82 0.29 -7.34
N LYS A 162 6.02 -1.03 -7.37
CA LYS A 162 6.71 -1.81 -6.33
C LYS A 162 7.24 -3.13 -6.91
N TYR A 163 8.26 -3.03 -7.76
CA TYR A 163 8.81 -4.16 -8.52
C TYR A 163 9.24 -5.35 -7.64
N GLU A 164 9.76 -5.09 -6.44
CA GLU A 164 10.12 -6.15 -5.49
C GLU A 164 8.93 -7.07 -5.15
N TYR A 165 7.76 -6.49 -4.85
CA TYR A 165 6.56 -7.27 -4.50
C TYR A 165 5.98 -7.97 -5.72
N TYR A 166 6.00 -7.30 -6.88
CA TYR A 166 5.67 -7.92 -8.15
C TYR A 166 6.51 -9.19 -8.38
N ASN A 167 7.84 -9.08 -8.24
CA ASN A 167 8.75 -10.19 -8.46
C ASN A 167 8.51 -11.34 -7.47
N ILE A 168 8.35 -11.04 -6.17
CA ILE A 168 8.03 -12.05 -5.15
C ILE A 168 6.75 -12.83 -5.53
N LEU A 169 5.69 -12.11 -5.88
CA LEU A 169 4.38 -12.71 -6.20
C LEU A 169 4.40 -13.51 -7.51
N VAL A 170 5.08 -13.02 -8.55
CA VAL A 170 5.21 -13.73 -9.83
C VAL A 170 6.06 -15.00 -9.69
N GLN A 171 7.16 -14.94 -8.94
CA GLN A 171 7.99 -16.12 -8.68
C GLN A 171 7.24 -17.17 -7.84
N ALA A 172 6.46 -16.73 -6.86
CA ALA A 172 5.60 -17.62 -6.08
C ALA A 172 4.52 -18.27 -6.96
N LYS A 173 3.87 -17.49 -7.83
CA LYS A 173 2.90 -18.00 -8.81
C LYS A 173 3.53 -19.01 -9.77
N ALA A 174 4.76 -18.77 -10.23
CA ALA A 174 5.48 -19.68 -11.12
C ALA A 174 5.79 -21.02 -10.43
N LYS A 175 6.19 -21.00 -9.15
CA LYS A 175 6.39 -22.22 -8.33
C LYS A 175 5.12 -23.04 -8.16
N ASP A 176 3.96 -22.39 -8.20
CA ASP A 176 2.64 -23.03 -8.18
C ASP A 176 2.14 -23.41 -9.60
N GLY A 177 3.01 -23.54 -10.60
CA GLY A 177 2.62 -23.91 -11.96
C GLY A 177 1.78 -22.83 -12.66
N ASN A 178 2.08 -21.56 -12.41
CA ASN A 178 1.31 -20.39 -12.85
C ASN A 178 -0.11 -20.33 -12.28
N THR A 179 -0.33 -20.92 -11.11
CA THR A 179 -1.59 -20.82 -10.36
C THR A 179 -1.39 -20.10 -9.03
N PHE A 180 -2.47 -19.83 -8.31
CA PHE A 180 -2.43 -19.21 -6.99
C PHE A 180 -2.49 -20.29 -5.92
N GLY A 181 -1.38 -21.01 -5.74
CA GLY A 181 -1.25 -22.15 -4.81
C GLY A 181 -0.68 -21.74 -3.45
N SER A 182 -0.09 -22.70 -2.73
CA SER A 182 0.42 -22.48 -1.38
C SER A 182 1.66 -21.57 -1.37
N ASN A 183 2.50 -21.58 -2.41
CA ASN A 183 3.65 -20.68 -2.47
C ASN A 183 3.18 -19.24 -2.60
N PHE A 184 2.16 -18.99 -3.43
CA PHE A 184 1.56 -17.68 -3.60
C PHE A 184 0.90 -17.18 -2.30
N ASP A 185 0.15 -18.04 -1.61
CA ASP A 185 -0.49 -17.68 -0.33
C ASP A 185 0.52 -17.24 0.71
N ASN A 186 1.60 -18.02 0.86
CA ASN A 186 2.68 -17.71 1.79
C ASN A 186 3.39 -16.40 1.43
N ALA A 187 3.64 -16.15 0.14
CA ALA A 187 4.25 -14.92 -0.33
C ALA A 187 3.36 -13.70 -0.03
N TRP A 188 2.06 -13.79 -0.33
CA TRP A 188 1.08 -12.73 -0.05
C TRP A 188 1.02 -12.37 1.44
N GLN A 189 0.91 -13.39 2.29
CA GLN A 189 0.86 -13.21 3.75
C GLN A 189 2.19 -12.71 4.31
N SER A 190 3.32 -13.11 3.72
CA SER A 190 4.65 -12.63 4.14
C SER A 190 4.82 -11.15 3.85
N ILE A 191 4.41 -10.67 2.67
CA ILE A 191 4.41 -9.24 2.34
C ILE A 191 3.55 -8.47 3.34
N ALA A 192 2.32 -8.93 3.61
CA ALA A 192 1.44 -8.28 4.58
C ALA A 192 1.98 -8.32 6.01
N LYS A 193 2.73 -9.35 6.40
CA LYS A 193 3.37 -9.43 7.72
C LYS A 193 4.54 -8.44 7.87
N ILE A 194 5.28 -8.22 6.78
CA ILE A 194 6.46 -7.34 6.75
C ILE A 194 6.05 -5.87 6.61
N ASP A 195 5.08 -5.59 5.73
CA ASP A 195 4.64 -4.24 5.37
C ASP A 195 3.12 -4.21 5.15
N ASN A 196 2.35 -4.36 6.24
CA ASN A 196 0.88 -4.38 6.13
C ASN A 196 0.33 -3.05 5.59
N GLU A 197 0.86 -1.93 6.08
CA GLU A 197 0.38 -0.58 5.74
C GLU A 197 0.74 -0.19 4.31
N GLY A 198 2.00 -0.39 3.90
CA GLY A 198 2.44 -0.16 2.53
C GLY A 198 1.72 -1.08 1.54
N PHE A 199 1.48 -2.34 1.92
CA PHE A 199 0.74 -3.25 1.06
C PHE A 199 -0.74 -2.86 0.94
N LEU A 200 -1.37 -2.38 2.02
CA LEU A 200 -2.72 -1.82 1.98
C LEU A 200 -2.80 -0.60 1.05
N VAL A 201 -1.83 0.32 1.15
CA VAL A 201 -1.75 1.52 0.31
C VAL A 201 -1.57 1.15 -1.17
N LEU A 202 -0.78 0.12 -1.48
CA LEU A 202 -0.65 -0.37 -2.86
C LEU A 202 -1.98 -0.90 -3.41
N GLN A 203 -2.71 -1.69 -2.61
CA GLN A 203 -4.04 -2.19 -2.99
C GLN A 203 -5.04 -1.03 -3.17
N TYR A 204 -5.03 -0.07 -2.27
CA TYR A 204 -5.85 1.13 -2.34
C TYR A 204 -5.57 1.94 -3.62
N ASN A 205 -4.30 2.23 -3.90
CA ASN A 205 -3.89 2.99 -5.07
C ASN A 205 -4.28 2.27 -6.37
N TYR A 206 -4.14 0.94 -6.41
CA TYR A 206 -4.62 0.16 -7.54
C TYR A 206 -6.12 0.35 -7.76
N VAL A 207 -6.94 0.26 -6.71
CA VAL A 207 -8.40 0.43 -6.82
C VAL A 207 -8.75 1.86 -7.23
N LYS A 208 -8.10 2.86 -6.63
CA LYS A 208 -8.28 4.27 -6.99
C LYS A 208 -8.02 4.49 -8.48
N ASN A 209 -6.84 4.10 -8.94
CA ASN A 209 -6.39 4.37 -10.30
C ASN A 209 -7.18 3.56 -11.33
N SER A 210 -7.55 2.32 -11.01
CA SER A 210 -8.21 1.40 -11.96
C SER A 210 -9.72 1.62 -12.06
N PHE A 211 -10.35 2.16 -11.01
CA PHE A 211 -11.80 2.31 -10.93
C PHE A 211 -12.22 3.76 -10.77
N TYR A 212 -11.87 4.41 -9.66
CA TYR A 212 -12.32 5.75 -9.35
C TYR A 212 -11.81 6.79 -10.36
N ASP A 213 -10.49 6.86 -10.60
CA ASP A 213 -9.90 7.87 -11.48
C ASP A 213 -10.37 7.70 -12.92
N ARG A 214 -10.47 6.46 -13.41
CA ARG A 214 -11.01 6.18 -14.75
C ARG A 214 -12.49 6.54 -14.87
N ALA A 215 -13.29 6.34 -13.82
CA ALA A 215 -14.70 6.74 -13.84
C ALA A 215 -14.84 8.26 -13.81
N ALA A 216 -14.03 8.94 -12.97
CA ALA A 216 -13.96 10.39 -12.88
C ALA A 216 -13.58 11.01 -14.23
N GLU A 217 -12.54 10.48 -14.87
CA GLU A 217 -12.09 10.93 -16.19
C GLU A 217 -13.19 10.77 -17.25
N LYS A 218 -13.85 9.62 -17.30
CA LYS A 218 -14.94 9.38 -18.25
C LYS A 218 -16.15 10.28 -18.00
N LEU A 219 -16.51 10.54 -16.74
CA LEU A 219 -17.59 11.48 -16.42
C LEU A 219 -17.28 12.89 -16.91
N LYS A 220 -16.03 13.33 -16.71
CA LYS A 220 -15.56 14.62 -17.22
C LYS A 220 -15.60 14.68 -18.75
N GLN A 221 -15.09 13.65 -19.43
CA GLN A 221 -15.03 13.61 -20.89
C GLN A 221 -16.40 13.48 -21.56
N SER A 222 -17.29 12.63 -21.03
CA SER A 222 -18.57 12.30 -21.67
C SER A 222 -19.72 13.21 -21.25
N TYR A 223 -19.66 13.80 -20.05
CA TYR A 223 -20.77 14.57 -19.48
C TYR A 223 -20.36 15.96 -18.99
N ASN A 224 -19.11 16.38 -19.20
CA ASN A 224 -18.54 17.62 -18.66
C ASN A 224 -18.74 17.74 -17.13
N PHE A 225 -18.76 16.60 -16.43
CA PHE A 225 -18.97 16.54 -14.99
C PHE A 225 -17.65 16.22 -14.28
N ASP A 226 -17.05 17.25 -13.69
CA ASP A 226 -15.83 17.08 -12.89
C ASP A 226 -16.19 16.70 -11.45
N ILE A 227 -16.10 15.42 -11.11
CA ILE A 227 -16.34 14.93 -9.74
C ILE A 227 -15.35 15.54 -8.73
N ASN A 228 -14.16 15.96 -9.16
CA ASN A 228 -13.15 16.46 -8.23
C ASN A 228 -13.51 17.83 -7.63
N SER A 229 -14.40 18.59 -8.29
CA SER A 229 -14.93 19.86 -7.79
C SER A 229 -16.17 19.70 -6.89
N ARG A 230 -16.59 18.46 -6.61
CA ARG A 230 -17.75 18.14 -5.76
C ARG A 230 -17.35 17.78 -4.33
N SER A 231 -18.33 17.56 -3.46
CA SER A 231 -18.15 17.09 -2.07
C SER A 231 -17.35 15.78 -1.97
N ASN A 232 -16.69 15.57 -0.83
CA ASN A 232 -16.01 14.30 -0.57
C ASN A 232 -17.01 13.14 -0.45
N ALA A 233 -18.23 13.40 0.01
CA ALA A 233 -19.35 12.48 -0.01
C ALA A 233 -19.66 11.98 -1.42
N LEU A 234 -19.79 12.89 -2.39
CA LEU A 234 -20.10 12.49 -3.77
C LEU A 234 -18.91 11.77 -4.43
N LYS A 235 -17.66 12.15 -4.11
CA LYS A 235 -16.46 11.40 -4.53
C LYS A 235 -16.47 9.96 -3.97
N ASN A 236 -16.83 9.79 -2.70
CA ASN A 236 -16.98 8.49 -2.05
C ASN A 236 -18.11 7.65 -2.68
N VAL A 237 -19.22 8.27 -3.07
CA VAL A 237 -20.28 7.59 -3.82
C VAL A 237 -19.79 7.12 -5.19
N LEU A 238 -19.02 7.94 -5.91
CA LEU A 238 -18.40 7.50 -7.18
C LEU A 238 -17.46 6.31 -6.95
N TRP A 239 -16.61 6.36 -5.92
CA TRP A 239 -15.72 5.26 -5.55
C TRP A 239 -16.49 3.96 -5.33
N SER A 240 -17.45 3.97 -4.43
CA SER A 240 -18.28 2.79 -4.11
C SER A 240 -18.98 2.24 -5.36
N THR A 241 -19.51 3.15 -6.19
CA THR A 241 -20.22 2.76 -7.41
C THR A 241 -19.26 2.13 -8.42
N ALA A 242 -18.05 2.67 -8.59
CA ALA A 242 -17.05 2.16 -9.51
C ALA A 242 -16.48 0.81 -9.07
N VAL A 243 -16.29 0.60 -7.77
CA VAL A 243 -15.88 -0.71 -7.22
C VAL A 243 -16.99 -1.74 -7.40
N GLN A 244 -18.25 -1.39 -7.14
CA GLN A 244 -19.36 -2.33 -7.19
C GLN A 244 -19.82 -2.69 -8.62
N HIS A 245 -19.79 -1.73 -9.54
CA HIS A 245 -20.35 -1.86 -10.89
C HIS A 245 -19.30 -1.74 -12.01
N GLY A 246 -18.03 -1.57 -11.66
CA GLY A 246 -16.97 -1.24 -12.61
C GLY A 246 -17.05 0.20 -13.13
N VAL A 247 -16.01 0.62 -13.84
CA VAL A 247 -15.89 1.98 -14.40
C VAL A 247 -17.10 2.35 -15.28
N ASN A 248 -17.43 1.51 -16.26
CA ASN A 248 -18.53 1.81 -17.19
C ASN A 248 -19.90 1.73 -16.51
N GLY A 249 -20.07 0.83 -15.54
CA GLY A 249 -21.29 0.73 -14.77
C GLY A 249 -21.52 1.98 -13.92
N ALA A 250 -20.48 2.50 -13.29
CA ALA A 250 -20.54 3.77 -12.56
C ALA A 250 -20.89 4.95 -13.47
N VAL A 251 -20.22 5.09 -14.61
CA VAL A 251 -20.51 6.15 -15.58
C VAL A 251 -21.96 6.07 -16.06
N ASN A 252 -22.47 4.86 -16.34
CA ASN A 252 -23.87 4.65 -16.74
C ASN A 252 -24.89 4.90 -15.62
N LEU A 253 -24.51 4.73 -14.35
CA LEU A 253 -25.36 5.08 -13.22
C LEU A 253 -25.42 6.61 -13.05
N PHE A 254 -24.27 7.27 -13.15
CA PHE A 254 -24.16 8.73 -13.06
C PHE A 254 -24.85 9.45 -14.21
N SER A 255 -24.82 8.89 -15.42
CA SER A 255 -25.52 9.47 -16.58
C SER A 255 -27.04 9.50 -16.45
N LYS A 256 -27.61 8.73 -15.52
CA LYS A 256 -29.05 8.70 -15.22
C LYS A 256 -29.48 9.73 -14.17
N ALA A 257 -28.53 10.38 -13.51
CA ALA A 257 -28.78 11.44 -12.54
C ALA A 257 -28.72 12.82 -13.21
N ASN A 258 -29.38 13.82 -12.63
CA ASN A 258 -29.23 15.22 -13.00
C ASN A 258 -27.91 15.76 -12.42
N LEU A 259 -26.83 15.65 -13.21
CA LEU A 259 -25.48 16.06 -12.81
C LEU A 259 -25.29 17.57 -12.55
N ASN A 260 -26.29 18.40 -12.87
CA ASN A 260 -26.32 19.83 -12.54
C ASN A 260 -27.00 20.12 -11.19
N ALA A 261 -27.61 19.11 -10.55
CA ALA A 261 -28.29 19.27 -9.27
C ALA A 261 -27.31 19.42 -8.10
N SER A 262 -27.86 19.56 -6.89
CA SER A 262 -27.06 19.57 -5.67
C SER A 262 -26.46 18.18 -5.41
N ASP A 263 -25.31 18.12 -4.73
CA ASP A 263 -24.67 16.85 -4.39
C ASP A 263 -25.61 15.91 -3.60
N LYS A 264 -26.49 16.47 -2.75
CA LYS A 264 -27.51 15.70 -2.03
C LYS A 264 -28.48 15.00 -3.00
N ASP A 265 -28.94 15.71 -4.02
CA ASP A 265 -29.90 15.18 -5.00
C ASP A 265 -29.23 14.14 -5.88
N ILE A 266 -28.01 14.41 -6.35
CA ILE A 266 -27.22 13.44 -7.12
C ILE A 266 -27.02 12.15 -6.30
N ILE A 267 -26.56 12.24 -5.04
CA ILE A 267 -26.40 11.08 -4.16
C ILE A 267 -27.71 10.26 -4.09
N ASN A 268 -28.84 10.93 -3.86
CA ASN A 268 -30.14 10.29 -3.76
C ASN A 268 -30.55 9.58 -5.06
N GLU A 269 -30.34 10.20 -6.21
CA GLU A 269 -30.65 9.63 -7.53
C GLU A 269 -29.78 8.41 -7.84
N ILE A 270 -28.47 8.47 -7.55
CA ILE A 270 -27.56 7.34 -7.73
C ILE A 270 -27.99 6.15 -6.88
N TYR A 271 -28.33 6.36 -5.61
CA TYR A 271 -28.77 5.26 -4.75
C TYR A 271 -30.13 4.70 -5.15
N ASN A 272 -31.08 5.54 -5.59
CA ASN A 272 -32.35 5.08 -6.16
C ASN A 272 -32.11 4.14 -7.36
N GLU A 273 -31.14 4.46 -8.22
CA GLU A 273 -30.78 3.62 -9.35
C GLU A 273 -30.07 2.33 -8.91
N ARG A 274 -29.06 2.42 -8.03
CA ARG A 274 -28.31 1.25 -7.49
C ARG A 274 -29.24 0.26 -6.80
N GLN A 275 -30.29 0.74 -6.12
CA GLN A 275 -31.29 -0.08 -5.43
C GLN A 275 -32.22 -0.87 -6.37
N LYS A 276 -32.14 -0.69 -7.69
CA LYS A 276 -32.82 -1.54 -8.69
C LYS A 276 -32.13 -2.91 -8.81
N VAL A 277 -32.03 -3.62 -7.69
CA VAL A 277 -31.27 -4.89 -7.56
C VAL A 277 -31.80 -6.00 -8.47
N ASN A 278 -33.09 -5.97 -8.82
CA ASN A 278 -33.67 -6.91 -9.77
C ASN A 278 -33.18 -6.69 -11.22
N ILE A 279 -32.60 -5.53 -11.52
CA ILE A 279 -31.99 -5.23 -12.82
C ILE A 279 -30.50 -5.57 -12.77
N TYR A 280 -29.78 -5.00 -11.81
CA TYR A 280 -28.32 -5.07 -11.74
C TYR A 280 -27.77 -6.39 -11.17
N PHE A 281 -28.57 -7.09 -10.36
CA PHE A 281 -28.21 -8.35 -9.71
C PHE A 281 -29.21 -9.46 -10.05
N ARG A 282 -29.79 -9.42 -11.26
CA ARG A 282 -30.83 -10.36 -11.70
C ARG A 282 -30.44 -11.83 -11.63
N SER A 283 -29.14 -12.13 -11.75
CA SER A 283 -28.58 -13.48 -11.66
C SER A 283 -28.29 -13.93 -10.22
N SER A 284 -28.31 -13.02 -9.25
CA SER A 284 -28.09 -13.34 -7.84
C SER A 284 -29.36 -13.87 -7.19
N SER A 285 -29.23 -14.63 -6.09
CA SER A 285 -30.39 -15.10 -5.31
C SER A 285 -31.19 -13.96 -4.69
N ALA A 286 -32.44 -14.22 -4.29
CA ALA A 286 -33.28 -13.23 -3.63
C ALA A 286 -32.64 -12.67 -2.35
N ASP A 287 -31.98 -13.52 -1.57
CA ASP A 287 -31.29 -13.12 -0.34
C ASP A 287 -30.08 -12.22 -0.62
N VAL A 288 -29.30 -12.53 -1.66
CA VAL A 288 -28.19 -11.66 -2.09
C VAL A 288 -28.73 -10.30 -2.55
N ARG A 289 -29.80 -10.28 -3.36
CA ARG A 289 -30.43 -9.01 -3.80
C ARG A 289 -30.94 -8.19 -2.62
N LYS A 290 -31.56 -8.83 -1.61
CA LYS A 290 -32.03 -8.18 -0.38
C LYS A 290 -30.87 -7.61 0.44
N SER A 291 -29.79 -8.37 0.59
CA SER A 291 -28.57 -7.93 1.30
C SER A 291 -27.94 -6.70 0.63
N VAL A 292 -27.82 -6.74 -0.70
CA VAL A 292 -27.30 -5.62 -1.50
C VAL A 292 -28.19 -4.39 -1.39
N TYR A 293 -29.51 -4.54 -1.47
CA TYR A 293 -30.45 -3.44 -1.28
C TYR A 293 -30.27 -2.77 0.09
N ASN A 294 -30.21 -3.57 1.16
CA ASN A 294 -30.03 -3.06 2.53
C ASN A 294 -28.67 -2.36 2.72
N ARG A 295 -27.62 -2.86 2.07
CA ARG A 295 -26.31 -2.19 2.04
C ARG A 295 -26.43 -0.81 1.42
N PHE A 296 -27.07 -0.69 0.25
CA PHE A 296 -27.26 0.60 -0.42
C PHE A 296 -28.11 1.57 0.38
N SER A 297 -29.11 1.10 1.15
CA SER A 297 -29.86 1.96 2.07
C SER A 297 -28.96 2.58 3.14
N ARG A 298 -28.13 1.77 3.80
CA ARG A 298 -27.20 2.27 4.83
C ARG A 298 -26.13 3.19 4.25
N GLU A 299 -25.53 2.78 3.13
CA GLU A 299 -24.47 3.55 2.47
C GLU A 299 -24.98 4.92 1.97
N ARG A 300 -26.26 5.02 1.61
CA ARG A 300 -26.91 6.31 1.31
C ARG A 300 -26.98 7.21 2.53
N GLU A 301 -27.43 6.69 3.67
CA GLU A 301 -27.50 7.45 4.92
C GLU A 301 -26.09 7.92 5.34
N ASP A 302 -25.11 7.04 5.26
CA ASP A 302 -23.71 7.36 5.53
C ASP A 302 -23.18 8.49 4.62
N ALA A 303 -23.47 8.42 3.32
CA ALA A 303 -23.05 9.44 2.35
C ALA A 303 -23.72 10.80 2.61
N LEU A 304 -25.00 10.80 2.99
CA LEU A 304 -25.72 12.02 3.35
C LEU A 304 -25.22 12.63 4.66
N ASN A 305 -24.87 11.80 5.64
CA ASN A 305 -24.25 12.25 6.89
C ASN A 305 -22.86 12.83 6.64
N MET A 306 -22.05 12.18 5.79
CA MET A 306 -20.75 12.70 5.35
C MET A 306 -20.90 14.08 4.69
N LEU A 307 -21.85 14.21 3.76
CA LEU A 307 -22.14 15.48 3.08
C LEU A 307 -22.59 16.58 4.07
N GLN A 308 -23.38 16.23 5.08
CA GLN A 308 -23.82 17.17 6.10
C GLN A 308 -22.64 17.65 6.96
N ASN A 309 -21.78 16.73 7.38
CA ASN A 309 -20.61 17.05 8.21
C ASN A 309 -19.61 17.92 7.46
N GLU A 310 -19.43 17.72 6.15
CA GLU A 310 -18.56 18.58 5.32
C GLU A 310 -19.02 20.05 5.27
N ARG A 311 -20.31 20.31 5.41
CA ARG A 311 -20.84 21.69 5.40
C ARG A 311 -20.67 22.42 6.72
N ILE A 312 -20.26 21.72 7.77
CA ILE A 312 -20.14 22.25 9.14
C ILE A 312 -18.67 22.62 9.45
N VAL A 313 -17.72 22.25 8.60
CA VAL A 313 -16.26 22.51 8.74
C VAL A 313 -15.85 23.78 8.00
#